data_AF-A0A1X7UW85-F1
#
_entry.id   AF-A0A1X7UW85-F1
#
_cell.length_a   1.000
_cell.length_b   1.000
_cell.length_c   1.000
_cell.angle_alpha   90.00
_cell.angle_beta   90.00
_cell.angle_gamma   90.00
#
_symmetry.space_group_name_H-M   'P 1'
#
loop_
_entity.id
_entity.type
_entity.pdbx_description
1 polymer ?
#
loop_
_entity_poly.entity_id
_entity_poly.type
_entity_poly.pdbx_seq_one_letter_code
_entity_poly.pdbx_strand_id
1 'polypeptide(L)'
;MAGKTTSIVESASPSSIFKKNFVKFKNLLARDPNFCDFTDIFFSKDLITKNELDAISSQPNLSSRERSSKVTHYLFERIKNSDDPKKCVLTICEALEDENIDDNQAKKIATAIRTDLEPPLQVHVHDPELPLVSTPTTNQDNTREKIFLENRIWTRGEDGEDIIKLCIEKLKESRIFPDDNKLMHRIAHVMSRNSCNFCNDGGIWQVSMFAFQDTHDTRSHIRLGRKYERIMQHFGINWRKVERSYLTIPIYSAIAARLYLSNFPKFIPPEYNIKEQADYWWEIYMEKHESRDFIKCQTFIDTVTALEGDSDIALPCIEKRIWVRGESGEDVVNLCIEEVHASGIASIDGVFLRRVAFVNCDVT
;
A
#
# COMPACT_ATOMS: atom_id res chain seq x y z
N MET A 1 -43.55 -25.54 -14.28
CA MET A 1 -42.59 -24.88 -15.21
C MET A 1 -41.37 -24.52 -14.39
N ALA A 2 -40.29 -25.29 -14.52
CA ALA A 2 -39.07 -25.10 -13.71
C ALA A 2 -38.22 -23.97 -14.31
N GLY A 3 -38.06 -22.88 -13.54
CA GLY A 3 -37.10 -21.82 -13.82
C GLY A 3 -35.71 -22.27 -13.37
N LYS A 4 -34.77 -22.28 -14.32
CA LYS A 4 -33.38 -22.70 -14.14
C LYS A 4 -32.58 -21.51 -13.59
N THR A 5 -32.13 -21.56 -12.33
CA THR A 5 -31.28 -20.51 -11.75
C THR A 5 -29.82 -20.89 -11.95
N THR A 6 -29.17 -20.20 -12.89
CA THR A 6 -27.74 -20.33 -13.20
C THR A 6 -26.93 -19.63 -12.10
N SER A 7 -26.07 -20.37 -11.40
CA SER A 7 -25.06 -19.81 -10.48
C SER A 7 -23.97 -19.12 -11.31
N ILE A 8 -23.81 -17.81 -11.13
CA ILE A 8 -22.79 -17.00 -11.81
C ILE A 8 -21.52 -17.10 -10.97
N VAL A 9 -20.52 -17.82 -11.47
CA VAL A 9 -19.14 -17.72 -10.99
C VAL A 9 -18.64 -16.33 -11.38
N GLU A 10 -18.28 -15.50 -10.40
CA GLU A 10 -17.74 -14.16 -10.65
C GLU A 10 -16.41 -14.29 -11.40
N SER A 11 -16.44 -14.03 -12.70
CA SER A 11 -15.30 -14.13 -13.60
C SER A 11 -14.30 -13.01 -13.29
N ALA A 12 -13.01 -13.34 -13.16
CA ALA A 12 -11.95 -12.37 -13.00
C ALA A 12 -12.03 -11.27 -14.07
N SER A 13 -11.87 -10.00 -13.68
CA SER A 13 -11.98 -8.88 -14.63
C SER A 13 -10.86 -8.92 -15.68
N PRO A 14 -11.10 -8.50 -16.95
CA PRO A 14 -10.07 -8.52 -18.00
C PRO A 14 -8.77 -7.80 -17.60
N SER A 15 -8.86 -6.68 -16.88
CA SER A 15 -7.70 -5.96 -16.35
C SER A 15 -6.90 -6.79 -15.34
N SER A 16 -7.57 -7.50 -14.43
CA SER A 16 -6.90 -8.38 -13.45
C SER A 16 -6.20 -9.56 -14.12
N ILE A 17 -6.81 -10.13 -15.16
CA ILE A 17 -6.22 -11.20 -15.96
C ILE A 17 -4.96 -10.72 -16.69
N PHE A 18 -5.01 -9.51 -17.26
CA PHE A 18 -3.83 -8.89 -17.87
C PHE A 18 -2.74 -8.61 -16.82
N LYS A 19 -3.10 -8.07 -15.65
CA LYS A 19 -2.17 -7.78 -14.53
C LYS A 19 -1.44 -9.03 -14.03
N LYS A 20 -2.09 -10.19 -14.00
CA LYS A 20 -1.44 -11.48 -13.65
C LYS A 20 -0.28 -11.83 -14.60
N ASN A 21 -0.33 -11.37 -15.85
CA ASN A 21 0.69 -11.65 -16.87
C ASN A 21 1.66 -10.47 -17.11
N PHE A 22 1.55 -9.40 -16.33
CA PHE A 22 2.29 -8.14 -16.51
C PHE A 22 3.82 -8.32 -16.53
N VAL A 23 4.36 -9.13 -15.62
CA VAL A 23 5.82 -9.41 -15.56
C VAL A 23 6.27 -10.17 -16.81
N LYS A 24 5.47 -11.13 -17.29
CA LYS A 24 5.79 -11.89 -18.50
C LYS A 24 5.77 -10.99 -19.73
N PHE A 25 4.77 -10.10 -19.81
CA PHE A 25 4.60 -9.14 -20.90
C PHE A 25 5.75 -8.11 -20.92
N LYS A 26 6.10 -7.55 -19.76
CA LYS A 26 7.25 -6.65 -19.60
C LYS A 26 8.55 -7.33 -20.05
N ASN A 27 8.79 -8.56 -19.61
CA ASN A 27 9.99 -9.32 -19.99
C ASN A 27 10.01 -9.70 -21.48
N LEU A 28 8.85 -9.92 -22.10
CA LEU A 28 8.72 -10.16 -23.53
C LEU A 28 9.13 -8.91 -24.33
N LEU A 29 8.57 -7.75 -23.96
CA LEU A 29 8.86 -6.47 -24.61
C LEU A 29 10.27 -5.94 -24.33
N ALA A 30 10.91 -6.35 -23.23
CA ALA A 30 12.26 -5.91 -22.90
C ALA A 30 13.34 -6.55 -23.78
N ARG A 31 12.99 -7.55 -24.60
CA ARG A 31 13.91 -8.21 -25.54
C ARG A 31 14.01 -7.40 -26.82
N ASP A 32 15.20 -7.39 -27.42
CA ASP A 32 15.39 -6.88 -28.77
C ASP A 32 15.29 -8.07 -29.76
N PRO A 33 14.57 -7.96 -30.89
CA PRO A 33 13.90 -6.76 -31.42
C PRO A 33 12.46 -6.52 -30.92
N ASN A 34 11.92 -7.41 -30.07
CA ASN A 34 10.51 -7.42 -29.65
C ASN A 34 9.93 -6.06 -29.25
N PHE A 35 10.71 -5.17 -28.61
CA PHE A 35 10.20 -3.85 -28.24
C PHE A 35 9.62 -3.10 -29.45
N CYS A 36 10.41 -2.93 -30.51
CA CYS A 36 10.00 -2.17 -31.69
C CYS A 36 8.85 -2.88 -32.42
N ASP A 37 9.00 -4.18 -32.65
CA ASP A 37 8.03 -4.95 -33.43
C ASP A 37 6.64 -4.93 -32.78
N PHE A 38 6.57 -5.09 -31.46
CA PHE A 38 5.29 -5.02 -30.76
C PHE A 38 4.76 -3.59 -30.60
N THR A 39 5.61 -2.57 -30.39
CA THR A 39 5.11 -1.20 -30.27
C THR A 39 4.50 -0.68 -31.58
N ASP A 40 5.03 -1.09 -32.73
CA ASP A 40 4.47 -0.73 -34.03
C ASP A 40 3.09 -1.39 -34.22
N ILE A 41 2.97 -2.67 -33.85
CA ILE A 41 1.68 -3.38 -33.90
C ILE A 41 0.68 -2.75 -32.92
N PHE A 42 1.08 -2.45 -31.69
CA PHE A 42 0.20 -1.81 -30.70
C PHE A 42 -0.27 -0.43 -31.15
N PHE A 43 0.61 0.35 -31.79
CA PHE A 43 0.23 1.62 -32.38
C PHE A 43 -0.77 1.42 -33.53
N SER A 44 -0.53 0.46 -34.42
CA SER A 44 -1.44 0.17 -35.55
C SER A 44 -2.83 -0.30 -35.12
N LYS A 45 -2.96 -0.88 -33.93
CA LYS A 45 -4.21 -1.36 -33.33
C LYS A 45 -4.85 -0.36 -32.36
N ASP A 46 -4.38 0.90 -32.34
CA ASP A 46 -4.84 1.97 -31.46
C ASP A 46 -4.75 1.65 -29.95
N LEU A 47 -3.89 0.70 -29.59
CA LEU A 47 -3.67 0.31 -28.19
C LEU A 47 -2.74 1.29 -27.47
N ILE A 48 -1.86 1.96 -28.21
CA ILE A 48 -0.94 2.98 -27.75
C ILE A 48 -0.91 4.12 -28.76
N THR A 49 -0.83 5.36 -28.30
CA THR A 49 -0.78 6.56 -29.13
C THR A 49 0.65 6.95 -29.48
N LYS A 50 0.78 7.75 -30.54
CA LYS A 50 2.06 8.35 -30.92
C LYS A 50 2.67 9.20 -29.80
N ASN A 51 1.85 9.98 -29.09
CA ASN A 51 2.30 10.81 -27.97
C ASN A 51 2.88 9.96 -26.83
N GLU A 52 2.28 8.81 -26.53
CA GLU A 52 2.78 7.88 -25.52
C GLU A 52 4.11 7.25 -25.93
N LEU A 53 4.29 6.89 -27.21
CA LEU A 53 5.56 6.40 -27.73
C LEU A 53 6.64 7.49 -27.75
N ASP A 54 6.31 8.70 -28.19
CA ASP A 54 7.21 9.85 -28.22
C ASP A 54 7.64 10.24 -26.78
N ALA A 55 6.76 10.11 -25.80
CA ALA A 55 7.07 10.33 -24.39
C ALA A 55 8.07 9.29 -23.82
N ILE A 56 8.09 8.07 -24.37
CA ILE A 56 9.12 7.07 -24.02
C ILE A 56 10.43 7.40 -24.74
N SER A 57 10.37 7.68 -26.04
CA SER A 57 11.53 7.93 -26.89
C SER A 57 12.28 9.23 -26.56
N SER A 58 11.59 10.23 -26.02
CA SER A 58 12.18 11.52 -25.60
C SER A 58 12.97 11.44 -24.29
N GLN A 59 12.86 10.35 -23.52
CA GLN A 59 13.61 10.18 -22.28
C GLN A 59 15.00 9.58 -22.55
N PRO A 60 16.10 10.32 -22.28
CA PRO A 60 17.44 9.80 -22.50
C PRO A 60 17.74 8.66 -21.52
N ASN A 61 18.52 7.67 -21.98
CA ASN A 61 19.08 6.57 -21.17
C ASN A 61 18.07 5.58 -20.56
N LEU A 62 16.85 5.46 -21.07
CA LEU A 62 15.95 4.39 -20.63
C LEU A 62 16.45 3.01 -21.05
N SER A 63 16.61 2.11 -20.10
CA SER A 63 16.87 0.70 -20.37
C SER A 63 15.69 0.04 -21.10
N SER A 64 15.95 -1.05 -21.83
CA SER A 64 14.88 -1.85 -22.48
C SER A 64 13.82 -2.33 -21.48
N ARG A 65 14.21 -2.55 -20.21
CA ARG A 65 13.29 -2.94 -19.13
C ARG A 65 12.39 -1.78 -18.66
N GLU A 66 12.87 -0.55 -18.69
CA GLU A 66 12.07 0.63 -18.32
C GLU A 66 11.11 1.02 -19.45
N ARG A 67 11.60 1.00 -20.71
CA ARG A 67 10.78 1.24 -21.91
C ARG A 67 9.62 0.25 -21.98
N SER A 68 9.89 -1.04 -21.87
CA SER A 68 8.87 -2.10 -21.84
C SER A 68 7.90 -1.97 -20.68
N SER A 69 8.37 -1.53 -19.50
CA SER A 69 7.48 -1.27 -18.35
C SER A 69 6.46 -0.20 -18.70
N LYS A 70 6.89 0.93 -19.27
CA LYS A 70 6.00 2.05 -19.65
C LYS A 70 4.94 1.62 -20.66
N VAL A 71 5.36 0.91 -21.72
CA VAL A 71 4.44 0.34 -22.73
C VAL A 71 3.41 -0.58 -22.08
N THR A 72 3.84 -1.49 -21.19
CA THR A 72 2.93 -2.41 -20.48
C THR A 72 1.93 -1.65 -19.60
N HIS A 73 2.35 -0.55 -18.96
CA HIS A 73 1.46 0.32 -18.19
C HIS A 73 0.44 1.06 -19.06
N TYR A 74 0.84 1.61 -20.21
CA TYR A 74 -0.11 2.24 -21.14
C TYR A 74 -1.20 1.27 -21.59
N LEU A 75 -0.82 0.03 -21.92
CA LEU A 75 -1.80 -1.02 -22.27
C LEU A 75 -2.75 -1.34 -21.11
N PHE A 76 -2.24 -1.42 -19.88
CA PHE A 76 -3.09 -1.70 -18.72
C PHE A 76 -4.07 -0.56 -18.41
N GLU A 77 -3.62 0.68 -18.44
CA GLU A 77 -4.50 1.85 -18.29
C GLU A 77 -5.51 1.91 -19.43
N ARG A 78 -5.12 1.54 -20.66
CA ARG A 78 -6.05 1.45 -21.78
C ARG A 78 -7.14 0.41 -21.54
N ILE A 79 -6.81 -0.78 -21.01
CA ILE A 79 -7.80 -1.81 -20.66
C ILE A 79 -8.74 -1.30 -19.57
N LYS A 80 -8.19 -0.68 -18.50
CA LYS A 80 -8.98 -0.20 -17.36
C LYS A 80 -9.98 0.90 -17.74
N ASN A 81 -9.58 1.77 -18.67
CA ASN A 81 -10.39 2.91 -19.11
C ASN A 81 -11.18 2.62 -20.41
N SER A 82 -11.17 1.37 -20.90
CA SER A 82 -11.91 0.99 -22.11
C SER A 82 -13.38 0.73 -21.79
N ASP A 83 -14.27 1.14 -22.70
CA ASP A 83 -15.69 0.76 -22.68
C ASP A 83 -15.89 -0.76 -22.84
N ASP A 84 -14.91 -1.46 -23.42
CA ASP A 84 -14.89 -2.91 -23.56
C ASP A 84 -13.50 -3.48 -23.21
N PRO A 85 -13.21 -3.66 -21.90
CA PRO A 85 -11.94 -4.17 -21.42
C PRO A 85 -11.62 -5.57 -21.95
N LYS A 86 -12.64 -6.41 -22.18
CA LYS A 86 -12.48 -7.77 -22.71
C LYS A 86 -11.97 -7.72 -24.15
N LYS A 87 -12.61 -6.90 -25.01
CA LYS A 87 -12.15 -6.68 -26.38
C LYS A 87 -10.75 -6.09 -26.41
N CYS A 88 -10.43 -5.13 -25.54
CA CYS A 88 -9.09 -4.55 -25.45
C CYS A 88 -8.02 -5.62 -25.16
N VAL A 89 -8.27 -6.53 -24.22
CA VAL A 89 -7.36 -7.64 -23.89
C VAL A 89 -7.24 -8.62 -25.08
N LEU A 90 -8.33 -8.89 -25.79
CA LEU A 90 -8.31 -9.75 -26.98
C LEU A 90 -7.48 -9.13 -28.11
N THR A 91 -7.60 -7.82 -28.37
CA THR A 91 -6.79 -7.09 -29.36
C THR A 91 -5.29 -7.16 -29.01
N ILE A 92 -4.94 -7.12 -27.72
CA ILE A 92 -3.54 -7.32 -27.29
C ILE A 92 -3.10 -8.76 -27.55
N CYS A 93 -3.95 -9.75 -27.31
CA CYS A 93 -3.62 -11.15 -27.61
C CYS A 93 -3.42 -11.38 -29.11
N GLU A 94 -4.22 -10.74 -29.96
CA GLU A 94 -4.02 -10.76 -31.42
C GLU A 94 -2.69 -10.13 -31.82
N ALA A 95 -2.30 -9.01 -31.20
CA ALA A 95 -1.01 -8.38 -31.45
C ALA A 95 0.18 -9.29 -31.06
N LEU A 96 0.04 -10.06 -29.98
CA LEU A 96 1.04 -11.05 -29.55
C LEU A 96 1.16 -12.26 -30.49
N GLU A 97 0.15 -12.50 -31.30
CA GLU A 97 0.05 -13.64 -32.22
C GLU A 97 0.17 -13.22 -33.68
N ASP A 98 0.54 -11.96 -33.93
CA ASP A 98 0.71 -11.43 -35.27
C ASP A 98 1.66 -12.33 -36.06
N GLU A 99 1.28 -12.66 -37.29
CA GLU A 99 2.01 -13.60 -38.15
C GLU A 99 3.43 -13.10 -38.47
N ASN A 100 3.65 -11.79 -38.38
CA ASN A 100 4.96 -11.17 -38.60
C ASN A 100 5.89 -11.29 -37.38
N ILE A 101 5.40 -11.82 -36.25
CA ILE A 101 6.18 -12.01 -35.02
C ILE A 101 6.47 -13.50 -34.77
N ASP A 102 7.75 -13.87 -34.88
CA ASP A 102 8.22 -15.22 -34.55
C ASP A 102 8.72 -15.33 -33.08
N ASP A 103 7.83 -15.05 -32.12
CA ASP A 103 8.13 -15.26 -30.68
C ASP A 103 7.16 -16.28 -30.05
N ASN A 104 7.67 -17.49 -29.80
CA ASN A 104 6.91 -18.57 -29.16
C ASN A 104 6.46 -18.25 -27.72
N GLN A 105 7.14 -17.34 -27.01
CA GLN A 105 6.71 -16.90 -25.69
C GLN A 105 5.54 -15.91 -25.78
N ALA A 106 5.49 -15.07 -26.81
CA ALA A 106 4.35 -14.18 -27.06
C ALA A 106 3.06 -14.98 -27.25
N LYS A 107 3.09 -16.01 -28.12
CA LYS A 107 1.97 -16.93 -28.36
C LYS A 107 1.52 -17.66 -27.08
N LYS A 108 2.47 -18.09 -26.24
CA LYS A 108 2.18 -18.73 -24.93
C LYS A 108 1.49 -17.76 -23.96
N ILE A 109 1.91 -16.50 -23.92
CA ILE A 109 1.30 -15.47 -23.07
C ILE A 109 -0.13 -15.19 -23.55
N ALA A 110 -0.35 -15.02 -24.85
CA ALA A 110 -1.68 -14.82 -25.43
C ALA A 110 -2.64 -15.98 -25.13
N THR A 111 -2.17 -17.22 -25.30
CA THR A 111 -2.96 -18.43 -24.98
C THR A 111 -3.35 -18.49 -23.50
N ALA A 112 -2.42 -18.17 -22.60
CA ALA A 112 -2.68 -18.15 -21.16
C ALA A 112 -3.72 -17.09 -20.79
N ILE A 113 -3.62 -15.90 -21.38
CA ILE A 113 -4.58 -14.80 -21.15
C ILE A 113 -5.97 -15.21 -21.65
N ARG A 114 -6.11 -15.78 -22.85
CA ARG A 114 -7.42 -16.22 -23.37
C ARG A 114 -8.05 -17.32 -22.53
N THR A 115 -7.26 -18.28 -22.05
CA THR A 115 -7.74 -19.36 -21.17
C THR A 115 -8.32 -18.79 -19.87
N ASP A 116 -7.64 -17.79 -19.29
CA ASP A 116 -8.11 -17.11 -18.08
C ASP A 116 -9.34 -16.21 -18.36
N LEU A 117 -9.51 -15.72 -19.59
CA LEU A 117 -10.62 -14.85 -20.02
C LEU A 117 -11.91 -15.62 -20.35
N GLU A 118 -11.79 -16.89 -20.74
CA GLU A 118 -12.90 -17.79 -21.05
C GLU A 118 -12.68 -19.19 -20.45
N PRO A 119 -12.81 -19.35 -19.12
CA PRO A 119 -12.69 -20.66 -18.49
C PRO A 119 -13.80 -21.60 -18.97
N PRO A 120 -13.50 -22.89 -19.24
CA PRO A 120 -14.50 -23.84 -19.73
C PRO A 120 -15.62 -24.05 -18.70
N LEU A 121 -16.87 -24.00 -19.18
CA LEU A 121 -18.08 -24.27 -18.39
C LEU A 121 -18.01 -25.66 -17.75
N GLN A 122 -17.84 -25.74 -16.42
CA GLN A 122 -17.90 -27.01 -15.70
C GLN A 122 -19.36 -27.41 -15.44
N VAL A 123 -19.78 -28.55 -16.00
CA VAL A 123 -21.08 -29.20 -15.76
C VAL A 123 -20.95 -30.04 -14.48
N HIS A 124 -21.62 -29.62 -13.40
CA HIS A 124 -21.72 -30.46 -12.19
C HIS A 124 -23.02 -31.28 -12.21
N VAL A 125 -22.83 -32.60 -12.10
CA VAL A 125 -23.87 -33.62 -11.91
C VAL A 125 -24.47 -33.48 -10.51
N HIS A 126 -25.80 -33.38 -10.44
CA HIS A 126 -26.60 -33.35 -9.23
C HIS A 126 -26.82 -34.76 -8.66
N ASP A 127 -26.82 -34.90 -7.32
CA ASP A 127 -27.62 -35.89 -6.59
C ASP A 127 -27.78 -35.46 -5.10
N PRO A 128 -28.74 -36.02 -4.32
CA PRO A 128 -29.95 -35.26 -3.99
C PRO A 128 -30.11 -34.84 -2.52
N GLU A 129 -30.74 -33.67 -2.38
CA GLU A 129 -31.75 -33.22 -1.40
C GLU A 129 -31.77 -33.80 0.03
N LEU A 130 -31.45 -32.95 1.02
CA LEU A 130 -31.91 -33.04 2.42
C LEU A 130 -32.29 -31.65 2.94
N PRO A 131 -33.22 -31.55 3.93
CA PRO A 131 -34.31 -30.58 3.90
C PRO A 131 -33.98 -29.20 4.50
N LEU A 132 -34.75 -28.22 4.01
CA LEU A 132 -34.84 -26.82 4.43
C LEU A 132 -34.89 -26.66 5.97
N VAL A 133 -33.85 -26.03 6.52
CA VAL A 133 -33.91 -25.35 7.82
C VAL A 133 -33.86 -23.85 7.55
N SER A 134 -34.94 -23.18 7.94
CA SER A 134 -35.13 -21.75 7.80
C SER A 134 -34.33 -20.94 8.83
N THR A 135 -34.05 -19.67 8.47
CA THR A 135 -33.55 -18.51 9.26
C THR A 135 -32.03 -18.22 9.23
N PRO A 136 -31.58 -16.98 9.50
CA PRO A 136 -31.93 -15.71 8.86
C PRO A 136 -30.70 -15.02 8.21
N THR A 137 -30.91 -14.37 7.08
CA THR A 137 -29.90 -13.72 6.23
C THR A 137 -29.40 -12.41 6.83
N THR A 138 -28.27 -12.40 7.55
CA THR A 138 -27.49 -11.14 7.76
C THR A 138 -26.00 -11.32 8.13
N ASN A 139 -25.50 -12.53 8.42
CA ASN A 139 -24.09 -12.73 8.86
C ASN A 139 -23.15 -13.38 7.84
N GLN A 140 -23.65 -13.93 6.72
CA GLN A 140 -22.81 -14.67 5.77
C GLN A 140 -22.04 -13.75 4.78
N ASP A 141 -22.61 -12.60 4.41
CA ASP A 141 -21.95 -11.66 3.49
C ASP A 141 -20.72 -10.99 4.13
N ASN A 142 -20.87 -10.44 5.34
CA ASN A 142 -19.76 -9.84 6.08
C ASN A 142 -18.62 -10.83 6.36
N THR A 143 -18.94 -12.12 6.53
CA THR A 143 -17.92 -13.16 6.76
C THR A 143 -17.15 -13.46 5.47
N ARG A 144 -17.82 -13.49 4.32
CA ARG A 144 -17.18 -13.75 3.02
C ARG A 144 -16.31 -12.58 2.57
N GLU A 145 -16.79 -11.35 2.68
CA GLU A 145 -16.01 -10.15 2.37
C GLU A 145 -14.77 -10.03 3.27
N LYS A 146 -14.93 -10.32 4.57
CA LYS A 146 -13.80 -10.34 5.51
C LYS A 146 -12.75 -11.39 5.12
N ILE A 147 -13.17 -12.62 4.79
CA ILE A 147 -12.26 -13.68 4.35
C ILE A 147 -11.56 -13.31 3.04
N PHE A 148 -12.28 -12.67 2.11
CA PHE A 148 -11.71 -12.19 0.85
C PHE A 148 -10.63 -11.15 1.10
N LEU A 149 -10.91 -10.15 1.93
CA LEU A 149 -9.94 -9.11 2.30
C LEU A 149 -8.73 -9.69 3.05
N GLU A 150 -8.96 -10.63 3.97
CA GLU A 150 -7.90 -11.33 4.70
C GLU A 150 -6.94 -12.11 3.79
N ASN A 151 -7.40 -12.61 2.64
CA ASN A 151 -6.52 -13.28 1.68
C ASN A 151 -5.66 -12.29 0.86
N ARG A 152 -6.14 -11.05 0.67
CA ARG A 152 -5.45 -10.05 -0.15
C ARG A 152 -4.13 -9.58 0.47
N ILE A 153 -4.02 -9.50 1.80
CA ILE A 153 -2.75 -9.10 2.45
C ILE A 153 -1.60 -10.09 2.23
N TRP A 154 -1.91 -11.33 1.79
CA TRP A 154 -0.97 -12.39 1.45
C TRP A 154 -0.67 -12.49 -0.05
N THR A 155 -1.32 -11.66 -0.86
CA THR A 155 -1.22 -11.71 -2.32
C THR A 155 -0.25 -10.64 -2.83
N ARG A 156 0.64 -11.04 -3.74
CA ARG A 156 1.66 -10.16 -4.32
C ARG A 156 1.02 -9.01 -5.09
N GLY A 157 1.48 -7.79 -4.82
CA GLY A 157 1.08 -6.58 -5.56
C GLY A 157 -0.31 -6.06 -5.24
N GLU A 158 -0.95 -6.60 -4.19
CA GLU A 158 -2.10 -5.97 -3.56
C GLU A 158 -1.67 -4.69 -2.85
N ASP A 159 -2.58 -3.72 -2.83
CA ASP A 159 -2.40 -2.42 -2.22
C ASP A 159 -3.77 -1.81 -1.88
N GLY A 160 -3.77 -0.59 -1.35
CA GLY A 160 -4.98 0.09 -0.91
C GLY A 160 -5.04 0.30 0.60
N GLU A 161 -5.90 1.26 0.96
CA GLU A 161 -6.12 1.69 2.33
C GLU A 161 -6.65 0.57 3.24
N ASP A 162 -7.55 -0.27 2.71
CA ASP A 162 -8.11 -1.46 3.35
C ASP A 162 -7.04 -2.51 3.66
N ILE A 163 -6.15 -2.78 2.69
CA ILE A 163 -5.01 -3.69 2.84
C ILE A 163 -4.04 -3.20 3.91
N ILE A 164 -3.73 -1.89 3.93
CA ILE A 164 -2.84 -1.29 4.93
C ILE A 164 -3.43 -1.42 6.33
N LYS A 165 -4.70 -1.03 6.51
CA LYS A 165 -5.41 -1.13 7.79
C LYS A 165 -5.39 -2.56 8.30
N LEU A 166 -5.70 -3.52 7.43
CA LEU A 166 -5.71 -4.93 7.81
C LEU A 166 -4.31 -5.46 8.15
N CYS A 167 -3.27 -5.08 7.40
CA CYS A 167 -1.89 -5.43 7.76
C CYS A 167 -1.51 -4.89 9.15
N ILE A 168 -1.83 -3.62 9.43
CA ILE A 168 -1.55 -2.98 10.72
C ILE A 168 -2.35 -3.66 11.84
N GLU A 169 -3.62 -3.99 11.60
CA GLU A 169 -4.46 -4.73 12.54
C GLU A 169 -3.86 -6.11 12.86
N LYS A 170 -3.50 -6.90 11.86
CA LYS A 170 -2.85 -8.22 12.07
C LYS A 170 -1.53 -8.11 12.84
N LEU A 171 -0.74 -7.04 12.59
CA LEU A 171 0.47 -6.77 13.36
C LEU A 171 0.17 -6.42 14.83
N LYS A 172 -0.87 -5.62 15.08
CA LYS A 172 -1.32 -5.29 16.45
C LYS A 172 -1.84 -6.53 17.18
N GLU A 173 -2.66 -7.35 16.52
CA GLU A 173 -3.17 -8.62 17.06
C GLU A 173 -2.05 -9.59 17.46
N SER A 174 -0.96 -9.63 16.71
CA SER A 174 0.19 -10.50 17.00
C SER A 174 0.92 -10.15 18.31
N ARG A 175 0.79 -8.91 18.80
CA ARG A 175 1.52 -8.35 19.95
C ARG A 175 3.04 -8.55 19.88
N ILE A 176 3.60 -8.76 18.70
CA ILE A 176 5.05 -8.95 18.48
C ILE A 176 5.78 -7.62 18.63
N PHE A 177 5.14 -6.55 18.16
CA PHE A 177 5.64 -5.19 18.16
C PHE A 177 4.85 -4.35 19.17
N PRO A 178 5.46 -3.30 19.76
CA PRO A 178 4.72 -2.31 20.54
C PRO A 178 3.74 -1.55 19.63
N ASP A 179 2.95 -0.65 20.22
CA ASP A 179 2.13 0.28 19.44
C ASP A 179 3.02 1.07 18.46
N ASP A 180 2.45 1.40 17.31
CA ASP A 180 3.09 2.18 16.27
C ASP A 180 2.58 3.63 16.25
N ASN A 181 1.60 4.00 17.08
CA ASN A 181 1.05 5.36 17.15
C ASN A 181 0.62 5.90 15.78
N LYS A 182 0.00 5.04 14.94
CA LYS A 182 -0.37 5.27 13.53
C LYS A 182 0.81 5.54 12.57
N LEU A 183 2.06 5.46 13.03
CA LEU A 183 3.22 5.74 12.20
C LEU A 183 3.27 4.84 10.96
N MET A 184 2.89 3.55 11.05
CA MET A 184 2.89 2.67 9.87
C MET A 184 1.93 3.14 8.79
N HIS A 185 0.75 3.60 9.19
CA HIS A 185 -0.25 4.11 8.25
C HIS A 185 0.25 5.37 7.56
N ARG A 186 0.80 6.31 8.33
CA ARG A 186 1.42 7.53 7.83
C ARG A 186 2.58 7.22 6.88
N ILE A 187 3.50 6.32 7.23
CA ILE A 187 4.61 5.92 6.34
C ILE A 187 4.09 5.33 5.02
N ALA A 188 3.08 4.46 5.04
CA ALA A 188 2.51 3.92 3.81
C ALA A 188 1.94 5.03 2.91
N HIS A 189 1.27 6.02 3.50
CA HIS A 189 0.73 7.14 2.77
C HIS A 189 1.84 8.03 2.18
N VAL A 190 2.84 8.41 2.99
CA VAL A 190 3.94 9.28 2.55
C VAL A 190 4.80 8.60 1.47
N MET A 191 5.12 7.32 1.65
CA MET A 191 6.08 6.62 0.80
C MET A 191 5.47 6.10 -0.50
N SER A 192 4.18 5.76 -0.50
CA SER A 192 3.57 5.06 -1.63
C SER A 192 2.16 5.53 -1.98
N ARG A 193 1.63 6.55 -1.27
CA ARG A 193 0.23 6.99 -1.38
C ARG A 193 -0.74 5.82 -1.26
N ASN A 194 -0.42 4.90 -0.34
CA ASN A 194 -1.18 3.69 -0.09
C ASN A 194 -1.27 2.72 -1.29
N SER A 195 -0.42 2.89 -2.30
CA SER A 195 -0.43 2.10 -3.52
C SER A 195 0.94 1.54 -3.85
N CYS A 196 0.96 0.34 -4.43
CA CYS A 196 2.17 -0.33 -4.84
C CYS A 196 2.53 -0.15 -6.33
N ASN A 197 1.90 0.82 -7.01
CA ASN A 197 2.09 1.09 -8.45
C ASN A 197 3.56 1.38 -8.87
N PHE A 198 4.42 1.76 -7.93
CA PHE A 198 5.85 2.06 -8.16
C PHE A 198 6.78 1.41 -7.13
N CYS A 199 6.32 0.40 -6.40
CA CYS A 199 7.17 -0.30 -5.43
C CYS A 199 8.43 -0.85 -6.11
N ASN A 200 9.60 -0.40 -5.65
CA ASN A 200 10.77 -1.25 -5.65
C ASN A 200 10.43 -2.55 -4.88
N ASP A 201 11.34 -3.53 -4.81
CA ASP A 201 11.11 -4.74 -4.00
C ASP A 201 10.99 -4.46 -2.47
N GLY A 202 10.60 -3.26 -2.03
CA GLY A 202 10.29 -2.83 -0.66
C GLY A 202 8.80 -2.76 -0.31
N GLY A 203 7.90 -2.94 -1.28
CA GLY A 203 6.44 -2.98 -1.04
C GLY A 203 5.80 -1.65 -0.64
N ILE A 204 4.60 -1.70 -0.04
CA ILE A 204 3.79 -0.51 0.30
C ILE A 204 4.55 0.46 1.21
N TRP A 205 5.32 -0.05 2.16
CA TRP A 205 6.14 0.77 3.07
C TRP A 205 7.49 1.19 2.48
N GLN A 206 7.77 0.86 1.22
CA GLN A 206 9.03 1.14 0.53
C GLN A 206 10.25 0.78 1.37
N VAL A 207 10.33 -0.45 1.91
CA VAL A 207 11.49 -0.83 2.73
C VAL A 207 12.76 -0.83 1.86
N SER A 208 13.74 0.00 2.22
CA SER A 208 15.02 0.09 1.50
C SER A 208 15.82 -1.21 1.55
N MET A 209 16.81 -1.35 0.66
CA MET A 209 17.69 -2.52 0.69
C MET A 209 18.39 -2.65 2.04
N PHE A 210 18.88 -1.51 2.54
CA PHE A 210 19.60 -1.42 3.80
C PHE A 210 18.70 -1.86 4.96
N ALA A 211 17.49 -1.29 5.07
CA ALA A 211 16.55 -1.63 6.13
C ALA A 211 16.19 -3.13 6.11
N PHE A 212 15.95 -3.70 4.94
CA PHE A 212 15.67 -5.13 4.81
C PHE A 212 16.83 -6.02 5.27
N GLN A 213 18.06 -5.68 4.89
CA GLN A 213 19.26 -6.40 5.34
C GLN A 213 19.45 -6.27 6.85
N ASP A 214 19.21 -5.08 7.41
CA ASP A 214 19.27 -4.84 8.86
C ASP A 214 18.22 -5.67 9.62
N THR A 215 17.05 -5.93 9.02
CA THR A 215 16.07 -6.88 9.59
C THR A 215 16.52 -8.34 9.60
N HIS A 216 17.67 -8.67 9.00
CA HIS A 216 18.30 -9.99 9.04
C HIS A 216 19.56 -10.03 9.94
N ASP A 217 20.07 -8.87 10.38
CA ASP A 217 21.28 -8.78 11.18
C ASP A 217 21.03 -9.11 12.66
N THR A 218 20.93 -10.40 12.95
CA THR A 218 20.77 -10.88 14.33
C THR A 218 22.01 -10.71 15.20
N ARG A 219 23.16 -10.32 14.61
CA ARG A 219 24.39 -10.08 15.38
C ARG A 219 24.33 -8.72 16.05
N SER A 220 23.96 -7.69 15.29
CA SER A 220 23.78 -6.34 15.82
C SER A 220 22.50 -6.19 16.61
N HIS A 221 21.44 -6.94 16.24
CA HIS A 221 20.12 -6.84 16.86
C HIS A 221 19.69 -8.15 17.54
N ILE A 222 20.25 -8.41 18.72
CA ILE A 222 20.01 -9.67 19.48
C ILE A 222 18.53 -9.97 19.76
N ARG A 223 17.66 -8.95 19.75
CA ARG A 223 16.21 -9.10 20.01
C ARG A 223 15.44 -9.64 18.80
N LEU A 224 16.03 -9.65 17.60
CA LEU A 224 15.38 -10.13 16.38
C LEU A 224 15.06 -11.62 16.43
N GLY A 225 15.93 -12.45 17.02
CA GLY A 225 15.70 -13.90 17.10
C GLY A 225 14.36 -14.27 17.74
N ARG A 226 14.04 -13.66 18.89
CA ARG A 226 12.75 -13.85 19.57
C ARG A 226 11.57 -13.36 18.73
N LYS A 227 11.73 -12.29 17.96
CA LYS A 227 10.68 -11.79 17.07
C LYS A 227 10.44 -12.74 15.91
N TYR A 228 11.48 -13.35 15.32
CA TYR A 228 11.31 -14.33 14.25
C TYR A 228 10.52 -15.56 14.68
N GLU A 229 10.76 -16.06 15.90
CA GLU A 229 9.99 -17.18 16.45
C GLU A 229 8.52 -16.83 16.57
N ARG A 230 8.21 -15.64 17.09
CA ARG A 230 6.82 -15.19 17.21
C ARG A 230 6.18 -14.92 15.84
N ILE A 231 6.94 -14.42 14.87
CA ILE A 231 6.47 -14.23 13.49
C ILE A 231 6.14 -15.58 12.86
N MET A 232 6.99 -16.58 13.04
CA MET A 232 6.73 -17.94 12.57
C MET A 232 5.46 -18.51 13.22
N GLN A 233 5.30 -18.34 14.53
CA GLN A 233 4.14 -18.86 15.26
C GLN A 233 2.81 -18.20 14.84
N HIS A 234 2.79 -16.89 14.65
CA HIS A 234 1.56 -16.16 14.33
C HIS A 234 1.23 -16.12 12.85
N PHE A 235 2.24 -15.95 12.00
CA PHE A 235 2.07 -15.72 10.56
C PHE A 235 2.48 -16.91 9.70
N GLY A 236 3.11 -17.95 10.28
CA GLY A 236 3.67 -19.05 9.51
C GLY A 236 4.87 -18.67 8.64
N ILE A 237 5.48 -17.51 8.89
CA ILE A 237 6.57 -16.97 8.07
C ILE A 237 7.92 -17.29 8.72
N ASN A 238 8.77 -18.02 8.00
CA ASN A 238 10.17 -18.16 8.37
C ASN A 238 10.96 -16.92 7.97
N TRP A 239 11.01 -15.90 8.83
CA TRP A 239 11.65 -14.62 8.49
C TRP A 239 13.10 -14.78 8.01
N ARG A 240 13.86 -15.74 8.57
CA ARG A 240 15.26 -16.00 8.19
C ARG A 240 15.45 -16.41 6.73
N LYS A 241 14.39 -16.88 6.07
CA LYS A 241 14.40 -17.34 4.67
C LYS A 241 13.66 -16.36 3.75
N VAL A 242 13.18 -15.24 4.26
CA VAL A 242 12.46 -14.26 3.44
C VAL A 242 13.45 -13.58 2.53
N GLU A 243 13.12 -13.54 1.24
CA GLU A 243 13.89 -12.77 0.27
C GLU A 243 13.24 -11.42 0.04
N ARG A 244 14.02 -10.44 -0.44
CA ARG A 244 13.50 -9.09 -0.68
C ARG A 244 12.29 -9.09 -1.64
N SER A 245 12.29 -9.99 -2.61
CA SER A 245 11.19 -10.13 -3.58
C SER A 245 9.82 -10.41 -2.90
N TYR A 246 9.79 -10.94 -1.68
CA TYR A 246 8.57 -11.21 -0.91
C TYR A 246 7.94 -9.94 -0.35
N LEU A 247 8.66 -8.82 -0.22
CA LEU A 247 8.09 -7.58 0.29
C LEU A 247 7.05 -6.97 -0.66
N THR A 248 6.96 -7.46 -1.89
CA THR A 248 5.82 -7.17 -2.78
C THR A 248 4.49 -7.74 -2.27
N ILE A 249 4.52 -8.60 -1.25
CA ILE A 249 3.34 -9.07 -0.52
C ILE A 249 3.12 -8.11 0.68
N PRO A 250 1.93 -7.52 0.83
CA PRO A 250 1.68 -6.46 1.83
C PRO A 250 2.15 -6.81 3.24
N ILE A 251 1.73 -7.95 3.78
CA ILE A 251 2.07 -8.32 5.16
C ILE A 251 3.58 -8.53 5.36
N TYR A 252 4.31 -8.99 4.34
CA TYR A 252 5.77 -9.13 4.41
C TYR A 252 6.45 -7.76 4.47
N SER A 253 6.04 -6.79 3.64
CA SER A 253 6.56 -5.42 3.75
C SER A 253 6.23 -4.76 5.08
N ALA A 254 5.02 -4.99 5.62
CA ALA A 254 4.62 -4.48 6.92
C ALA A 254 5.51 -5.04 8.05
N ILE A 255 5.75 -6.37 8.05
CA ILE A 255 6.63 -7.03 9.02
C ILE A 255 8.07 -6.52 8.89
N ALA A 256 8.58 -6.35 7.68
CA ALA A 256 9.92 -5.81 7.46
C ALA A 256 10.07 -4.40 8.04
N ALA A 257 9.12 -3.50 7.74
CA ALA A 257 9.13 -2.15 8.28
C ALA A 257 9.06 -2.15 9.82
N ARG A 258 8.19 -2.96 10.44
CA ARG A 258 8.12 -3.08 11.90
C ARG A 258 9.37 -3.68 12.52
N LEU A 259 9.97 -4.69 11.90
CA LEU A 259 11.22 -5.28 12.37
C LEU A 259 12.34 -4.24 12.35
N TYR A 260 12.49 -3.52 11.24
CA TYR A 260 13.48 -2.45 11.12
C TYR A 260 13.30 -1.37 12.19
N LEU A 261 12.08 -0.81 12.32
CA LEU A 261 11.80 0.19 13.36
C LEU A 261 12.09 -0.32 14.77
N SER A 262 11.89 -1.62 15.00
CA SER A 262 12.08 -2.24 16.31
C SER A 262 13.54 -2.59 16.66
N ASN A 263 14.49 -2.31 15.75
CA ASN A 263 15.93 -2.40 15.99
C ASN A 263 16.45 -1.17 16.76
N PHE A 264 15.71 -0.07 16.73
CA PHE A 264 16.10 1.17 17.39
C PHE A 264 15.52 1.27 18.80
N PRO A 265 16.29 1.77 19.78
CA PRO A 265 15.81 1.92 21.15
C PRO A 265 14.85 3.12 21.33
N LYS A 266 14.88 4.10 20.41
CA LYS A 266 14.02 5.29 20.46
C LYS A 266 12.57 4.87 20.26
N PHE A 267 11.70 5.25 21.20
CA PHE A 267 10.27 5.01 21.10
C PHE A 267 9.66 5.78 19.94
N ILE A 268 8.64 5.21 19.32
CA ILE A 268 7.86 5.90 18.29
C ILE A 268 7.08 7.03 18.98
N PRO A 269 7.21 8.29 18.53
CA PRO A 269 6.52 9.42 19.14
C PRO A 269 4.99 9.25 19.08
N PRO A 270 4.26 9.87 20.02
CA PRO A 270 2.81 9.73 20.09
C PRO A 270 2.12 10.34 18.86
N GLU A 271 0.94 9.82 18.56
CA GLU A 271 0.18 10.14 17.34
C GLU A 271 -0.11 11.63 17.17
N TYR A 272 -0.44 12.33 18.27
CA TYR A 272 -0.79 13.76 18.25
C TYR A 272 0.40 14.67 17.89
N ASN A 273 1.63 14.16 17.88
CA ASN A 273 2.82 14.95 17.58
C ASN A 273 3.39 14.58 16.20
N ILE A 274 2.73 15.07 15.15
CA ILE A 274 3.12 14.84 13.75
C ILE A 274 4.58 15.26 13.49
N LYS A 275 5.03 16.37 14.10
CA LYS A 275 6.39 16.89 13.91
C LYS A 275 7.44 15.94 14.46
N GLU A 276 7.27 15.46 15.69
CA GLU A 276 8.19 14.46 16.25
C GLU A 276 8.16 13.14 15.48
N GLN A 277 6.99 12.72 14.98
CA GLN A 277 6.92 11.54 14.11
C GLN A 277 7.64 11.74 12.77
N ALA A 278 7.56 12.94 12.19
CA ALA A 278 8.29 13.28 10.98
C ALA A 278 9.81 13.24 11.23
N ASP A 279 10.27 13.83 12.34
CA ASP A 279 11.68 13.77 12.74
C ASP A 279 12.12 12.31 12.98
N TYR A 280 11.30 11.50 13.66
CA TYR A 280 11.58 10.08 13.87
C TYR A 280 11.67 9.30 12.54
N TRP A 281 10.70 9.48 11.65
CA TRP A 281 10.72 8.87 10.32
C TRP A 281 11.95 9.32 9.53
N TRP A 282 12.29 10.60 9.58
CA TRP A 282 13.42 11.16 8.85
C TRP A 282 14.77 10.67 9.39
N GLU A 283 14.95 10.65 10.71
CA GLU A 283 16.21 10.27 11.35
C GLU A 283 16.45 8.76 11.36
N ILE A 284 15.41 7.94 11.46
CA ILE A 284 15.54 6.49 11.64
C ILE A 284 15.11 5.74 10.38
N TYR A 285 13.90 5.99 9.90
CA TYR A 285 13.36 5.24 8.77
C TYR A 285 14.07 5.60 7.46
N MET A 286 14.34 6.89 7.27
CA MET A 286 14.94 7.44 6.07
C MET A 286 16.47 7.56 6.12
N GLU A 287 17.13 7.23 7.23
CA GLU A 287 18.57 7.50 7.45
C GLU A 287 19.44 7.10 6.25
N LYS A 288 19.26 5.86 5.80
CA LYS A 288 20.00 5.23 4.69
C LYS A 288 19.07 4.82 3.56
N HIS A 289 17.92 5.46 3.47
CA HIS A 289 16.92 5.15 2.47
C HIS A 289 17.31 5.80 1.14
N GLU A 290 17.23 5.04 0.04
CA GLU A 290 17.58 5.51 -1.31
C GLU A 290 16.80 6.78 -1.74
N SER A 291 15.56 6.92 -1.30
CA SER A 291 14.72 8.10 -1.56
C SER A 291 15.02 9.33 -0.68
N ARG A 292 15.96 9.27 0.27
CA ARG A 292 16.26 10.39 1.18
C ARG A 292 16.72 11.64 0.43
N ASP A 293 17.39 11.48 -0.71
CA ASP A 293 17.86 12.62 -1.51
C ASP A 293 16.73 13.35 -2.28
N PHE A 294 15.56 12.71 -2.39
CA PHE A 294 14.44 13.20 -3.21
C PHE A 294 13.21 13.61 -2.39
N ILE A 295 13.05 13.04 -1.20
CA ILE A 295 11.94 13.33 -0.29
C ILE A 295 12.50 14.12 0.90
N LYS A 296 11.75 15.08 1.46
CA LYS A 296 12.18 15.86 2.62
C LYS A 296 11.36 15.50 3.86
N CYS A 297 11.92 15.74 5.05
CA CYS A 297 11.17 15.65 6.32
C CYS A 297 9.83 16.40 6.25
N GLN A 298 9.84 17.62 5.69
CA GLN A 298 8.65 18.44 5.51
C GLN A 298 7.55 17.76 4.68
N THR A 299 7.91 16.93 3.69
CA THR A 299 6.93 16.18 2.89
C THR A 299 6.07 15.27 3.76
N PHE A 300 6.64 14.67 4.81
CA PHE A 300 5.86 13.87 5.76
C PHE A 300 4.85 14.73 6.50
N ILE A 301 5.27 15.89 7.02
CA ILE A 301 4.38 16.80 7.75
C ILE A 301 3.23 17.26 6.84
N ASP A 302 3.54 17.72 5.64
CA ASP A 302 2.55 18.28 4.71
C ASP A 302 1.52 17.22 4.29
N THR A 303 1.99 16.02 3.95
CA THR A 303 1.10 14.93 3.48
C THR A 303 0.26 14.34 4.60
N VAL A 304 0.81 14.16 5.80
CA VAL A 304 0.03 13.67 6.96
C VAL A 304 -0.97 14.72 7.43
N THR A 305 -0.59 16.00 7.45
CA THR A 305 -1.53 17.08 7.81
C THR A 305 -2.66 17.18 6.79
N ALA A 306 -2.40 17.02 5.49
CA ALA A 306 -3.46 16.97 4.49
C ALA A 306 -4.37 15.75 4.65
N LEU A 307 -3.79 14.57 4.90
CA LEU A 307 -4.52 13.32 5.12
C LEU A 307 -5.46 13.40 6.33
N GLU A 308 -5.01 14.03 7.42
CA GLU A 308 -5.75 14.10 8.69
C GLU A 308 -6.61 15.37 8.80
N GLY A 309 -6.26 16.44 8.09
CA GLY A 309 -6.98 17.71 8.05
C GLY A 309 -8.24 17.70 7.17
N ASP A 310 -8.40 16.71 6.28
CA ASP A 310 -9.65 16.48 5.53
C ASP A 310 -10.74 15.79 6.37
N SER A 311 -10.47 15.51 7.66
CA SER A 311 -11.49 15.15 8.64
C SER A 311 -11.76 16.35 9.53
N ASP A 312 -13.01 16.84 9.56
CA ASP A 312 -13.47 17.83 10.55
C ASP A 312 -13.16 17.30 11.97
N ILE A 313 -12.11 17.83 12.61
CA ILE A 313 -11.66 17.39 13.94
C ILE A 313 -12.41 18.17 15.02
N ALA A 314 -13.34 17.51 15.71
CA ALA A 314 -13.56 17.79 17.13
C ALA A 314 -12.40 17.17 17.91
N LEU A 315 -11.45 18.00 18.38
CA LEU A 315 -10.35 17.54 19.22
C LEU A 315 -10.93 17.07 20.57
N PRO A 316 -10.50 15.93 21.13
CA PRO A 316 -10.77 15.65 22.53
C PRO A 316 -10.02 16.68 23.39
N CYS A 317 -10.77 17.47 24.15
CA CYS A 317 -10.26 18.50 25.05
C CYS A 317 -9.16 17.90 25.96
N ILE A 318 -7.93 18.39 25.83
CA ILE A 318 -6.87 18.12 26.79
C ILE A 318 -7.02 19.16 27.90
N GLU A 319 -7.54 18.75 29.07
CA GLU A 319 -7.50 19.59 30.27
C GLU A 319 -6.03 19.86 30.63
N LYS A 320 -5.55 21.08 30.42
CA LYS A 320 -4.29 21.57 30.99
C LYS A 320 -4.59 22.50 32.15
N ARG A 321 -4.08 22.16 33.34
CA ARG A 321 -4.07 23.07 34.49
C ARG A 321 -3.03 24.16 34.27
N ILE A 322 -3.46 25.41 34.31
CA ILE A 322 -2.56 26.56 34.22
C ILE A 322 -2.64 27.31 35.56
N TRP A 323 -1.48 27.66 36.09
CA TRP A 323 -1.36 28.56 37.24
C TRP A 323 -1.40 29.99 36.73
N VAL A 324 -2.37 30.77 37.20
CA VAL A 324 -2.48 32.18 36.85
C VAL A 324 -2.18 33.00 38.10
N ARG A 325 -1.17 33.87 38.02
CA ARG A 325 -0.79 34.75 39.13
C ARG A 325 -1.47 36.11 38.93
N GLY A 326 -2.48 36.40 39.74
CA GLY A 326 -3.12 37.71 39.82
C GLY A 326 -2.48 38.60 40.88
N GLU A 327 -2.85 39.89 40.92
CA GLU A 327 -2.37 40.86 41.91
C GLU A 327 -2.79 40.54 43.37
N SER A 328 -3.70 39.58 43.57
CA SER A 328 -4.22 39.17 44.88
C SER A 328 -3.78 37.77 45.37
N GLY A 329 -2.94 37.04 44.62
CA GLY A 329 -2.50 35.68 44.98
C GLY A 329 -2.49 34.70 43.79
N GLU A 330 -1.94 33.50 44.01
CA GLU A 330 -1.88 32.41 43.02
C GLU A 330 -3.15 31.55 43.09
N ASP A 331 -3.87 31.45 41.96
CA ASP A 331 -5.04 30.56 41.81
C ASP A 331 -4.79 29.53 40.69
N VAL A 332 -5.36 28.33 40.86
CA VAL A 332 -5.34 27.25 39.87
C VAL A 332 -6.66 27.28 39.10
N VAL A 333 -6.59 27.50 37.78
CA VAL A 333 -7.77 27.49 36.92
C VAL A 333 -7.66 26.32 35.94
N ASN A 334 -8.71 25.49 35.87
CA ASN A 334 -8.87 24.51 34.80
C ASN A 334 -9.39 25.25 33.57
N LEU A 335 -8.64 25.25 32.47
CA LEU A 335 -9.06 25.87 31.22
C LEU A 335 -9.15 24.81 30.13
N CYS A 336 -10.32 24.71 29.49
CA CYS A 336 -10.45 24.12 28.17
C CYS A 336 -9.94 25.16 27.17
N ILE A 337 -8.81 24.87 26.53
CA ILE A 337 -8.25 25.75 25.50
C ILE A 337 -8.81 25.29 24.17
N GLU A 338 -9.69 26.08 23.56
CA GLU A 338 -10.33 25.72 22.30
C GLU A 338 -9.40 25.97 21.09
N GLU A 339 -8.51 26.98 21.13
CA GLU A 339 -7.53 27.24 20.06
C GLU A 339 -6.22 27.88 20.60
N VAL A 340 -5.06 27.40 20.13
CA VAL A 340 -3.75 28.06 20.33
C VAL A 340 -3.16 28.40 18.95
N HIS A 341 -3.13 29.68 18.61
CA HIS A 341 -2.46 30.13 17.39
C HIS A 341 -0.95 30.21 17.59
N ALA A 342 -0.20 29.95 16.50
CA ALA A 342 1.27 29.91 16.46
C ALA A 342 1.99 31.22 16.89
N SER A 343 1.27 32.28 17.22
CA SER A 343 1.79 33.57 17.70
C SER A 343 1.87 33.70 19.23
N GLY A 344 1.58 32.64 20.00
CA GLY A 344 1.67 32.66 21.48
C GLY A 344 0.56 33.45 22.16
N ILE A 345 -0.59 33.57 21.51
CA ILE A 345 -1.79 34.25 22.03
C ILE A 345 -2.89 33.20 22.20
N ALA A 346 -3.46 33.12 23.41
CA ALA A 346 -4.64 32.32 23.71
C ALA A 346 -5.86 33.24 23.89
N SER A 347 -7.03 32.76 23.47
CA SER A 347 -8.32 33.42 23.62
C SER A 347 -9.21 32.59 24.55
N ILE A 348 -9.91 33.24 25.48
CA ILE A 348 -10.91 32.64 26.36
C ILE A 348 -12.14 33.55 26.31
N ASP A 349 -13.30 33.05 25.90
CA ASP A 349 -14.57 33.80 25.78
C ASP A 349 -14.43 35.18 25.10
N GLY A 350 -13.55 35.29 24.10
CA GLY A 350 -13.31 36.53 23.34
C GLY A 350 -12.33 37.51 23.96
N VAL A 351 -11.63 37.16 25.04
CA VAL A 351 -10.61 38.00 25.69
C VAL A 351 -9.20 37.51 25.34
N PHE A 352 -8.40 38.40 24.73
CA PHE A 352 -7.01 38.11 24.32
C PHE A 352 -6.01 38.38 25.45
N LEU A 353 -5.30 37.34 25.90
CA LEU A 353 -4.25 37.46 26.91
C LEU A 353 -2.89 37.73 26.25
N ARG A 354 -2.22 38.84 26.61
CA ARG A 354 -1.00 39.33 25.92
C ARG A 354 0.33 38.78 26.43
N ARG A 355 0.38 37.98 27.50
CA ARG A 355 1.63 37.34 27.97
C ARG A 355 1.32 36.03 28.68
N VAL A 356 1.47 34.91 27.98
CA VAL A 356 1.48 33.56 28.58
C VAL A 356 2.93 33.09 28.63
N ALA A 357 3.48 32.87 29.82
CA ALA A 357 4.78 32.23 29.99
C ALA A 357 4.55 30.75 30.28
N PHE A 358 5.07 29.88 29.42
CA PHE A 358 5.04 28.43 29.62
C PHE A 358 6.24 28.03 30.47
N VAL A 359 5.99 27.50 31.67
CA VAL A 359 7.01 26.83 32.47
C VAL A 359 6.88 25.34 32.19
N ASN A 360 7.91 24.75 31.58
CA ASN A 360 8.03 23.29 31.51
C ASN A 360 8.33 22.78 32.93
N CYS A 361 7.36 22.11 33.55
CA CYS A 361 7.64 21.31 34.73
C CYS A 361 8.10 19.92 34.27
N ASP A 362 9.39 19.63 34.45
CA ASP A 362 9.88 18.26 34.44
C ASP A 362 9.20 17.50 35.59
N VAL A 363 8.55 16.39 35.26
CA VAL A 363 7.88 15.53 36.24
C VAL A 363 8.84 14.40 36.62
N THR A 364 9.29 14.41 37.87
CA THR A 364 9.88 13.26 38.59
C THR A 364 8.83 12.23 38.96
#